data_AF-A0A831NKT4-F1
#
_entry.id   AF-A0A831NKT4-F1
#
_cell.length_a   1.000
_cell.length_b   1.000
_cell.length_c   1.000
_cell.angle_alpha   90.00
_cell.angle_beta   90.00
_cell.angle_gamma   90.00
#
_symmetry.space_group_name_H-M   'P 1'
#
loop_
_entity.id
_entity.type
_entity.pdbx_description
1 polymer ?
#
loop_
_entity_poly.entity_id
_entity_poly.type
_entity_poly.pdbx_seq_one_letter_code
_entity_poly.pdbx_strand_id
1 'polypeptide(L)'
;MAKKKISLQAKIARRREQAEDKDISGKASAVARYLGSHNSLDDHNGIWGNRYFFENSDLKITHESGEISGGDGAVGFFSQTIYYKRKLVFDEGGAEVVTYIPGKWEEALDALESKALQVQKMLAAKNKESSRKKQETEEVKERKKWGL
;
A
#
# COMPACT_ATOMS: atom_id res chain seq x y z
N MET A 1 14.15 36.51 25.29
CA MET A 1 13.10 36.03 24.35
C MET A 1 12.63 34.64 24.79
N ALA A 2 11.39 34.51 25.27
CA ALA A 2 10.84 33.21 25.65
C ALA A 2 10.48 32.40 24.40
N LYS A 3 10.99 31.17 24.26
CA LYS A 3 10.59 30.26 23.17
C LYS A 3 9.10 29.96 23.33
N LYS A 4 8.27 30.42 22.39
CA LYS A 4 6.82 30.16 22.36
C LYS A 4 6.62 28.64 22.34
N LYS A 5 6.03 28.09 23.41
CA LYS A 5 5.83 26.64 23.57
C LYS A 5 4.74 26.20 22.60
N ILE A 6 5.10 25.41 21.60
CA ILE A 6 4.16 24.85 20.62
C ILE A 6 3.20 23.90 21.35
N SER A 7 1.89 24.02 21.08
CA SER A 7 0.86 23.17 21.68
C SER A 7 1.04 21.70 21.27
N LEU A 8 0.48 20.77 22.05
CA LEU A 8 0.50 19.34 21.70
C LEU A 8 -0.17 19.07 20.36
N GLN A 9 -1.31 19.71 20.09
CA GLN A 9 -2.03 19.60 18.82
C GLN A 9 -1.18 20.08 17.63
N ALA A 10 -0.50 21.21 17.75
CA ALA A 10 0.37 21.70 16.68
C ALA A 10 1.60 20.79 16.46
N LYS A 11 2.08 20.10 17.50
CA LYS A 11 3.11 19.07 17.32
C LYS A 11 2.58 17.85 16.59
N ILE A 12 1.36 17.40 16.89
CA ILE A 12 0.72 16.25 16.21
C ILE A 12 0.45 16.58 14.74
N ALA A 13 -0.15 17.74 14.45
CA ALA A 13 -0.39 18.19 13.08
C ALA A 13 0.90 18.22 12.25
N ARG A 14 1.97 18.81 12.80
CA ARG A 14 3.28 18.82 12.14
C ARG A 14 3.86 17.42 11.91
N ARG A 15 3.56 16.44 12.78
CA ARG A 15 3.99 15.05 12.57
C ARG A 15 3.22 14.41 11.42
N ARG A 16 1.92 14.68 11.30
CA ARG A 16 1.10 14.19 10.17
C ARG A 16 1.60 14.75 8.84
N GLU A 17 1.78 16.07 8.77
CA GLU A 17 2.39 16.74 7.61
C GLU A 17 3.75 16.13 7.25
N GLN A 18 4.61 15.86 8.24
CA GLN A 18 5.90 15.19 7.99
C GLN A 18 5.78 13.76 7.46
N ALA A 19 4.71 13.03 7.77
CA ALA A 19 4.50 11.69 7.25
C ALA A 19 3.99 11.74 5.80
N GLU A 20 3.12 12.71 5.50
CA GLU A 20 2.62 13.01 4.17
C GLU A 20 3.73 13.52 3.24
N ASP A 21 4.52 14.49 3.68
CA ASP A 21 5.68 15.03 2.94
C ASP A 21 6.69 13.96 2.55
N LYS A 22 6.85 12.94 3.40
CA LYS A 22 7.76 11.81 3.17
C LYS A 22 7.12 10.64 2.43
N ASP A 23 5.83 10.74 2.11
CA ASP A 23 5.02 9.70 1.48
C ASP A 23 5.15 8.33 2.16
N ILE A 24 5.05 8.30 3.49
CA ILE A 24 5.22 7.05 4.25
C ILE A 24 4.18 6.00 3.84
N SER A 25 2.94 6.42 3.61
CA SER A 25 1.84 5.54 3.20
C SER A 25 2.09 4.93 1.82
N GLY A 26 2.45 5.75 0.82
CA GLY A 26 2.74 5.30 -0.53
C GLY A 26 3.90 4.31 -0.57
N LYS A 27 4.99 4.61 0.15
CA LYS A 27 6.15 3.71 0.28
C LYS A 27 5.78 2.37 0.92
N ALA A 28 5.07 2.41 2.04
CA ALA A 28 4.65 1.20 2.74
C ALA A 28 3.72 0.32 1.89
N SER A 29 2.78 0.95 1.19
CA SER A 29 1.88 0.29 0.24
C SER A 29 2.66 -0.40 -0.89
N ALA A 30 3.63 0.29 -1.50
CA ALA A 30 4.46 -0.30 -2.55
C ALA A 30 5.23 -1.53 -2.03
N VAL A 31 5.86 -1.43 -0.86
CA VAL A 31 6.59 -2.56 -0.26
C VAL A 31 5.66 -3.73 0.03
N ALA A 32 4.53 -3.50 0.70
CA ALA A 32 3.58 -4.56 1.02
C ALA A 32 3.04 -5.26 -0.24
N ARG A 33 2.70 -4.50 -1.28
CA ARG A 33 2.10 -5.02 -2.52
C ARG A 33 3.09 -5.80 -3.40
N TYR A 34 4.34 -5.32 -3.51
CA TYR A 34 5.27 -5.87 -4.50
C TYR A 34 6.38 -6.74 -3.91
N LEU A 35 6.70 -6.58 -2.62
CA LEU A 35 7.68 -7.41 -1.91
C LEU A 35 7.02 -8.32 -0.87
N GLY A 36 5.78 -8.04 -0.49
CA GLY A 36 5.02 -8.83 0.46
C GLY A 36 4.24 -9.98 -0.15
N SER A 37 3.40 -10.58 0.70
CA SER A 37 2.41 -11.60 0.36
C SER A 37 1.01 -10.99 0.34
N HIS A 38 0.12 -11.58 -0.46
CA HIS A 38 -1.26 -11.15 -0.62
C HIS A 38 -2.23 -12.17 -0.03
N ASN A 39 -3.19 -11.69 0.76
CA ASN A 39 -4.34 -12.45 1.22
C ASN A 39 -5.62 -11.66 0.89
N SER A 40 -6.63 -12.34 0.35
CA SER A 40 -7.95 -11.75 0.21
C SER A 40 -8.64 -11.69 1.57
N LEU A 41 -9.27 -10.56 1.88
CA LEU A 41 -10.21 -10.42 2.98
C LEU A 41 -11.58 -10.68 2.39
N ASP A 42 -12.05 -11.92 2.51
CA ASP A 42 -13.44 -12.27 2.24
C ASP A 42 -14.00 -12.76 3.57
N ASP A 43 -14.91 -11.99 4.15
CA ASP A 43 -15.72 -12.46 5.25
C ASP A 43 -17.19 -12.54 4.84
N HIS A 44 -17.88 -13.55 5.37
CA HIS A 44 -19.32 -13.74 5.16
C HIS A 44 -20.18 -12.60 5.78
N ASN A 45 -19.56 -11.54 6.31
CA ASN A 45 -20.24 -10.39 6.90
C ASN A 45 -20.22 -9.15 5.98
N GLY A 46 -19.84 -9.31 4.71
CA GLY A 46 -19.89 -8.23 3.72
C GLY A 46 -18.64 -7.35 3.68
N ILE A 47 -17.50 -7.82 4.24
CA ILE A 47 -16.19 -7.18 4.08
C ILE A 47 -15.45 -7.86 2.94
N TRP A 48 -15.18 -7.08 1.88
CA TRP A 48 -14.45 -7.54 0.71
C TRP A 48 -13.22 -6.67 0.54
N GLY A 49 -12.03 -7.26 0.57
CA GLY A 49 -10.81 -6.47 0.49
C GLY A 49 -9.56 -7.26 0.17
N ASN A 50 -8.46 -6.52 0.13
CA ASN A 50 -7.13 -7.02 -0.10
C ASN A 50 -6.30 -6.68 1.12
N ARG A 51 -5.64 -7.69 1.71
CA ARG A 51 -4.59 -7.52 2.69
C ARG A 51 -3.26 -7.87 2.02
N TYR A 52 -2.31 -6.97 2.12
CA TYR A 52 -0.92 -7.21 1.74
C TYR A 52 -0.05 -7.09 2.96
N PHE A 53 0.93 -7.98 3.05
CA PHE A 53 1.74 -8.13 4.24
C PHE A 53 3.21 -8.35 3.87
N PHE A 54 4.09 -7.56 4.45
CA PHE A 54 5.54 -7.73 4.35
C PHE A 54 6.14 -7.85 5.75
N GLU A 55 7.05 -8.80 5.94
CA GLU A 55 7.80 -8.95 7.19
C GLU A 55 9.23 -9.38 6.92
N ASN A 56 10.16 -8.76 7.64
CA ASN A 56 11.55 -9.18 7.74
C ASN A 56 12.02 -9.09 9.22
N SER A 57 13.34 -9.16 9.45
CA SER A 57 13.92 -9.10 10.80
C SER A 57 13.57 -7.85 11.60
N ASP A 58 13.35 -6.72 10.93
CA ASP A 58 13.25 -5.40 11.55
C ASP A 58 11.91 -4.71 11.31
N LEU A 59 11.27 -4.95 10.16
CA LEU A 59 10.07 -4.29 9.70
C LEU A 59 8.94 -5.29 9.47
N LYS A 60 7.75 -4.89 9.90
CA LYS A 60 6.48 -5.54 9.57
C LYS A 60 5.52 -4.49 9.05
N ILE A 61 4.99 -4.68 7.85
CA ILE A 61 4.11 -3.75 7.15
C ILE A 61 2.83 -4.49 6.79
N THR A 62 1.69 -3.93 7.19
CA THR A 62 0.37 -4.41 6.76
C THR A 62 -0.34 -3.29 6.02
N HIS A 63 -0.82 -3.59 4.82
CA HIS A 63 -1.65 -2.73 4.00
C HIS A 63 -2.99 -3.41 3.77
N GLU A 64 -4.09 -2.74 4.08
CA GLU A 64 -5.43 -3.26 3.84
C GLU A 64 -6.25 -2.24 3.08
N SER A 65 -7.00 -2.71 2.11
CA SER A 65 -7.92 -1.87 1.34
C SER A 65 -9.09 -2.69 0.85
N GLY A 66 -10.29 -2.16 0.92
CA GLY A 66 -11.48 -2.85 0.43
C GLY A 66 -12.73 -2.04 0.61
N GLU A 67 -13.86 -2.73 0.62
CA GLU A 67 -15.20 -2.20 0.76
C GLU A 67 -15.93 -2.95 1.87
N ILE A 68 -16.71 -2.20 2.65
CA ILE A 68 -17.62 -2.72 3.66
C ILE A 68 -19.03 -2.40 3.17
N SER A 69 -19.81 -3.42 2.85
CA SER A 69 -21.21 -3.25 2.43
C SER A 69 -22.13 -3.17 3.65
N GLY A 70 -22.89 -2.07 3.78
CA GLY A 70 -23.93 -1.89 4.80
C GLY A 70 -25.31 -1.64 4.18
N GLY A 71 -26.35 -1.56 5.03
CA GLY A 71 -27.73 -1.33 4.60
C GLY A 71 -27.95 -0.03 3.82
N ASP A 72 -27.09 0.96 4.02
CA ASP A 72 -27.14 2.28 3.36
C ASP A 72 -26.16 2.42 2.18
N GLY A 73 -25.46 1.34 1.80
CA GLY A 73 -24.48 1.32 0.70
C GLY A 73 -23.11 0.78 1.11
N ALA A 74 -22.18 0.77 0.16
CA ALA A 74 -20.79 0.33 0.38
C ALA A 74 -19.88 1.51 0.73
N VAL A 75 -19.03 1.34 1.75
CA VAL A 75 -18.02 2.31 2.17
C VAL A 75 -16.63 1.68 2.02
N GLY A 76 -15.74 2.38 1.31
CA GLY A 76 -14.35 1.96 1.18
C GLY A 76 -13.60 2.06 2.51
N PHE A 77 -12.74 1.09 2.80
CA PHE A 77 -11.80 1.16 3.91
C PHE A 77 -10.36 1.07 3.42
N PHE A 78 -9.49 1.70 4.18
CA PHE A 78 -8.05 1.68 3.97
C PHE A 78 -7.37 1.66 5.34
N SER A 79 -6.34 0.84 5.50
CA SER A 79 -5.47 0.92 6.67
C SER A 79 -4.02 0.56 6.31
N GLN A 80 -3.08 1.20 6.99
CA GLN A 80 -1.66 0.97 6.79
C GLN A 80 -0.94 1.02 8.13
N THR A 81 -0.24 -0.06 8.48
CA THR A 81 0.55 -0.14 9.72
C THR A 81 2.00 -0.51 9.42
N ILE A 82 2.91 0.07 10.21
CA ILE A 82 4.33 -0.27 10.21
C ILE A 82 4.80 -0.49 11.64
N TYR A 83 5.37 -1.66 11.88
CA TYR A 83 6.09 -1.98 13.09
C TYR A 83 7.59 -2.06 12.79
N TYR A 84 8.39 -1.37 13.59
CA TYR A 84 9.85 -1.50 13.59
C TYR A 84 10.31 -2.10 14.90
N LYS A 85 10.99 -3.26 14.85
CA LYS A 85 11.44 -4.01 16.03
C LYS A 85 10.33 -4.21 17.06
N ARG A 86 9.16 -4.65 16.57
CA ARG A 86 7.92 -4.89 17.34
C ARG A 86 7.29 -3.65 17.99
N LYS A 87 7.73 -2.45 17.63
CA LYS A 87 7.10 -1.19 18.07
C LYS A 87 6.32 -0.58 16.92
N LEU A 88 5.08 -0.18 17.18
CA LEU A 88 4.28 0.58 16.21
C LEU A 88 4.95 1.93 15.97
N VAL A 89 5.30 2.23 14.73
CA VAL A 89 5.96 3.49 14.35
C VAL A 89 5.16 4.30 13.34
N PHE A 90 4.23 3.66 12.62
CA PHE A 90 3.28 4.32 11.74
C PHE A 90 1.95 3.57 11.75
N ASP A 91 0.86 4.32 11.81
CA ASP A 91 -0.52 3.82 11.74
C ASP A 91 -1.41 4.84 11.03
N GLU A 92 -2.18 4.36 10.08
CA GLU A 92 -3.12 5.13 9.28
C GLU A 92 -4.42 4.35 9.11
N GLY A 93 -5.53 5.03 9.38
CA GLY A 93 -6.89 4.51 9.19
C GLY A 93 -7.70 5.46 8.32
N GLY A 94 -8.22 4.97 7.21
CA GLY A 94 -8.83 5.81 6.19
C GLY A 94 -7.82 6.79 5.61
N ALA A 95 -8.13 8.09 5.66
CA ALA A 95 -7.26 9.17 5.21
C ALA A 95 -6.50 9.86 6.35
N GLU A 96 -6.54 9.31 7.57
CA GLU A 96 -5.93 9.94 8.75
C GLU A 96 -4.72 9.18 9.27
N VAL A 97 -3.57 9.87 9.32
CA VAL A 97 -2.38 9.39 10.03
C VAL A 97 -2.62 9.50 11.54
N VAL A 98 -2.82 8.34 12.17
CA VAL A 98 -3.06 8.21 13.61
C VAL A 98 -1.74 8.29 14.37
N THR A 99 -0.72 7.58 13.90
CA THR A 99 0.59 7.50 14.55
C THR A 99 1.71 7.71 13.55
N TYR A 100 2.71 8.50 13.93
CA TYR A 100 3.98 8.58 13.22
C TYR A 100 5.13 8.95 14.16
N ILE A 101 6.11 8.07 14.26
CA ILE A 101 7.29 8.20 15.12
C ILE A 101 8.54 8.13 14.23
N PRO A 102 9.16 9.26 13.86
CA PRO A 102 10.35 9.25 13.02
C PRO A 102 11.52 8.51 13.63
N GLY A 103 12.33 7.88 12.79
CA GLY A 103 13.52 7.17 13.20
C GLY A 103 14.19 6.40 12.07
N LYS A 104 15.17 5.56 12.42
CA LYS A 104 16.00 4.79 11.46
C LYS A 104 15.21 3.82 10.56
N TRP A 105 13.96 3.52 10.91
CA TRP A 105 13.12 2.65 10.10
C TRP A 105 12.71 3.30 8.76
N GLU A 106 12.74 4.63 8.68
CA GLU A 106 12.43 5.37 7.44
C GLU A 106 13.45 5.04 6.34
N GLU A 107 14.75 4.99 6.67
CA GLU A 107 15.81 4.60 5.74
C GLU A 107 15.65 3.15 5.27
N ALA A 108 15.24 2.27 6.18
CA ALA A 108 14.95 0.87 5.84
C ALA A 108 13.73 0.75 4.92
N LEU A 109 12.71 1.58 5.13
CA LEU A 109 11.54 1.64 4.26
C LEU A 109 11.92 2.16 2.87
N ASP A 110 12.69 3.24 2.77
CA ASP A 110 13.15 3.81 1.49
C ASP A 110 13.95 2.78 0.67
N ALA A 111 14.84 2.03 1.33
CA ALA A 111 15.60 0.97 0.67
C ALA A 111 14.72 -0.18 0.15
N LEU A 112 13.63 -0.49 0.84
CA LEU A 112 12.66 -1.50 0.40
C LEU A 112 11.76 -0.96 -0.72
N GLU A 113 11.33 0.30 -0.64
CA GLU A 113 10.51 0.93 -1.67
C GLU A 113 11.23 0.95 -3.02
N SER A 114 12.51 1.31 -3.05
CA SER A 114 13.30 1.28 -4.28
C SER A 114 13.28 -0.09 -4.96
N LYS A 115 13.38 -1.18 -4.16
CA LYS A 115 13.27 -2.56 -4.66
C LYS A 115 11.84 -2.88 -5.12
N ALA A 116 10.83 -2.46 -4.36
CA ALA A 116 9.43 -2.65 -4.70
C ALA A 116 9.07 -2.01 -6.05
N LEU A 117 9.55 -0.78 -6.31
CA LEU A 117 9.35 -0.08 -7.56
C LEU A 117 10.04 -0.78 -8.75
N GLN A 118 11.19 -1.40 -8.54
CA GLN A 118 11.85 -2.23 -9.57
C GLN A 118 10.98 -3.46 -9.92
N VAL A 119 10.47 -4.16 -8.90
CA VAL A 119 9.57 -5.31 -9.09
C VAL A 119 8.29 -4.88 -9.80
N GLN A 120 7.68 -3.77 -9.40
CA GLN A 120 6.49 -3.20 -10.06
C GLN A 120 6.74 -2.96 -11.55
N LYS A 121 7.86 -2.32 -11.92
CA LYS A 121 8.22 -2.07 -13.32
C LYS A 121 8.40 -3.37 -14.12
N MET A 122 9.06 -4.37 -13.55
CA MET A 122 9.23 -5.68 -14.18
C MET A 122 7.88 -6.38 -14.42
N LEU A 123 7.00 -6.37 -13.42
CA LEU A 123 5.66 -6.95 -13.52
C LEU A 123 4.81 -6.22 -14.57
N ALA A 124 4.86 -4.90 -14.61
CA ALA A 124 4.14 -4.09 -15.61
C ALA A 124 4.60 -4.42 -17.04
N ALA A 125 5.92 -4.54 -17.27
CA ALA A 125 6.47 -4.92 -18.56
C ALA A 125 6.05 -6.34 -18.98
N LYS A 126 6.10 -7.30 -18.05
CA LYS A 126 5.66 -8.68 -18.28
C LYS A 126 4.16 -8.76 -18.62
N ASN A 127 3.33 -8.02 -17.90
CA ASN A 127 1.89 -7.98 -18.13
C ASN A 127 1.55 -7.37 -19.49
N LYS A 128 2.21 -6.27 -19.87
CA LYS A 128 2.04 -5.65 -21.19
C LYS A 128 2.37 -6.63 -22.33
N GLU A 129 3.47 -7.35 -22.20
CA GLU A 129 3.88 -8.34 -23.21
C GLU A 129 2.91 -9.52 -23.26
N SER A 130 2.44 -10.02 -22.11
CA SER A 130 1.44 -11.09 -22.07
C SER A 130 0.11 -10.66 -22.70
N SER A 131 -0.34 -9.43 -22.48
CA SER A 131 -1.56 -8.90 -23.08
C SER A 131 -1.43 -8.76 -24.59
N ARG A 132 -0.28 -8.29 -25.09
CA ARG A 132 0.02 -8.21 -26.52
C ARG A 132 -0.07 -9.59 -27.19
N LYS A 133 0.56 -10.61 -26.61
CA LYS A 133 0.50 -12.00 -27.11
C LYS A 133 -0.92 -12.56 -27.12
N LYS A 134 -1.73 -12.24 -26.10
CA LYS A 134 -3.14 -12.64 -26.06
C LYS A 134 -3.94 -11.99 -27.18
N GLN A 135 -3.77 -10.69 -27.42
CA GLN A 135 -4.43 -9.99 -28.54
C GLN A 135 -4.03 -10.58 -29.89
N GLU A 136 -2.73 -10.77 -30.14
CA GLU A 136 -2.23 -11.41 -31.37
C GLU A 136 -2.83 -12.82 -31.57
N THR A 137 -2.98 -13.59 -30.48
CA THR A 137 -3.57 -14.94 -30.54
C THR A 137 -5.07 -14.90 -30.85
N GLU A 138 -5.82 -13.99 -30.24
CA GLU A 138 -7.25 -13.84 -30.52
C GLU A 138 -7.50 -13.31 -31.94
N GLU A 139 -6.69 -12.36 -32.43
CA GLU A 139 -6.76 -11.91 -33.83
C GLU A 139 -6.50 -13.05 -34.81
N VAL A 140 -5.51 -13.92 -34.54
CA VAL A 140 -5.24 -15.09 -35.40
C VAL A 140 -6.39 -16.09 -35.36
N LYS A 141 -7.02 -16.31 -34.19
CA LYS A 141 -8.22 -17.17 -34.08
C LYS A 141 -9.40 -16.59 -34.84
N GLU A 142 -9.65 -15.28 -34.75
CA GLU A 142 -10.71 -14.61 -35.48
C GLU A 142 -10.49 -14.66 -36.99
N ARG A 143 -9.28 -14.36 -37.48
CA ARG A 143 -8.95 -14.47 -38.91
C ARG A 143 -9.23 -15.88 -39.44
N LYS A 144 -8.76 -16.91 -38.73
CA LYS A 144 -9.07 -18.32 -39.06
C LYS A 144 -10.56 -18.64 -39.08
N LYS A 145 -11.34 -18.09 -38.14
CA LYS A 145 -12.80 -18.26 -38.08
C LYS A 145 -13.51 -17.66 -39.29
N TRP A 146 -12.97 -16.57 -39.85
CA TRP A 146 -13.53 -15.89 -41.02
C TRP A 146 -12.90 -16.33 -42.36
N GLY A 147 -11.97 -17.29 -42.35
CA GLY A 147 -11.30 -17.78 -43.58
C GLY A 147 -10.32 -16.79 -44.21
N LEU A 148 -9.79 -15.85 -43.41
CA LEU A 148 -8.76 -14.86 -43.77
C LEU A 148 -7.38 -15.33 -43.29
#